data_AF-A0A4Q1BAH9-F1
#
_entry.id   AF-A0A4Q1BAH9-F1
#
_cell.length_a   1.000
_cell.length_b   1.000
_cell.length_c   1.000
_cell.angle_alpha   90.00
_cell.angle_beta   90.00
_cell.angle_gamma   90.00
#
_symmetry.space_group_name_H-M   'P 1'
#
loop_
_entity.id
_entity.type
_entity.pdbx_description
1 polymer ?
#
loop_
_entity_poly.entity_id
_entity_poly.type
_entity_poly.pdbx_seq_one_letter_code
_entity_poly.pdbx_strand_id
1 'polypeptide(L)' 'MVFTVQPRTYSTDITRIAFATNLLKDEAYRWVLPYLGMDEGEQPSWLQVWNDFQIEFKKYFGDSNLEETSRFKLRNL' A
#
# COMPACT_ATOMS: atom_id res chain seq x y z
N MET A 1 17.83 -32.74 -7.73
CA MET A 1 16.47 -32.17 -7.54
C MET A 1 16.63 -30.66 -7.44
N VAL A 2 16.28 -29.95 -8.51
CA VAL A 2 16.62 -28.54 -8.74
C VAL A 2 15.45 -27.69 -8.24
N PHE A 3 15.60 -27.17 -7.01
CA PHE A 3 14.73 -26.22 -6.30
C PHE A 3 13.27 -26.63 -6.04
N THR A 4 13.02 -27.18 -4.84
CA THR A 4 11.70 -27.26 -4.19
C THR A 4 11.46 -26.05 -3.29
N VAL A 5 11.79 -24.85 -3.77
CA VAL A 5 11.43 -23.62 -3.06
C VAL A 5 10.16 -23.14 -3.72
N GLN A 6 9.00 -23.57 -3.20
CA GLN A 6 7.79 -22.76 -3.39
C GLN A 6 8.20 -21.32 -3.06
N PRO A 7 7.92 -20.32 -3.90
CA PRO A 7 8.10 -18.95 -3.47
C PRO A 7 7.23 -18.82 -2.24
N ARG A 8 7.85 -18.83 -1.06
CA ARG A 8 7.17 -18.46 0.17
C ARG A 8 6.73 -17.05 -0.13
N THR A 9 5.46 -16.92 -0.48
CA THR A 9 4.77 -15.66 -0.54
C THR A 9 4.97 -15.09 0.85
N TYR A 10 5.97 -14.22 1.02
CA TYR A 10 6.15 -13.41 2.23
C TYR A 10 5.03 -12.35 2.18
N SER A 11 3.81 -12.88 2.26
CA SER A 11 2.53 -12.31 1.83
C SER A 11 1.89 -11.54 2.97
N THR A 12 2.69 -10.99 3.88
CA THR A 12 2.16 -10.09 4.89
C THR A 12 1.99 -8.73 4.23
N ASP A 13 0.81 -8.16 4.39
CA ASP A 13 0.49 -6.82 3.88
C ASP A 13 1.53 -5.79 4.34
N ILE A 14 2.09 -5.96 5.53
CA ILE A 14 3.23 -5.21 6.08
C ILE A 14 4.43 -5.20 5.11
N THR A 15 4.84 -6.34 4.56
CA THR A 15 5.98 -6.42 3.63
C THR A 15 5.67 -5.71 2.31
N ARG A 16 4.42 -5.78 1.85
CA ARG A 16 3.97 -5.07 0.64
C ARG A 16 3.98 -3.55 0.85
N ILE A 17 3.50 -3.11 2.01
CA ILE A 17 3.51 -1.69 2.41
C ILE A 17 4.95 -1.21 2.52
N ALA A 18 5.83 -1.94 3.20
CA ALA A 18 7.25 -1.60 3.30
C ALA A 18 7.94 -1.51 1.93
N PHE A 19 7.61 -2.39 0.99
CA PHE A 19 8.10 -2.29 -0.37
C PHE A 19 7.54 -1.06 -1.09
N ALA A 20 6.23 -0.80 -0.97
CA ALA A 20 5.59 0.37 -1.57
C ALA A 20 6.15 1.68 -1.03
N THR A 21 6.39 1.79 0.28
CA THR A 21 6.98 2.99 0.90
C THR A 21 8.41 3.25 0.43
N ASN A 22 9.19 2.20 0.12
CA ASN A 22 10.50 2.34 -0.52
C ASN A 22 10.43 2.86 -1.96
N LEU A 23 9.31 2.67 -2.66
CA LEU A 23 9.09 3.19 -4.00
C LEU A 23 8.56 4.63 -4.02
N LEU A 24 8.04 5.12 -2.90
CA LEU A 24 7.55 6.50 -2.79
C LEU A 24 8.72 7.48 -2.90
N LYS A 25 8.50 8.57 -3.61
CA LYS A 25 9.48 9.66 -3.78
C LYS A 25 8.92 10.97 -3.25
N ASP A 26 9.83 11.86 -2.87
CA ASP A 26 9.55 13.25 -2.52
C ASP A 26 8.39 13.41 -1.52
N GLU A 27 7.28 13.98 -1.96
CA GLU A 27 6.11 14.31 -1.13
C GLU A 27 5.44 13.06 -0.54
N ALA A 28 5.35 11.99 -1.32
CA ALA A 28 4.73 10.75 -0.86
C ALA A 28 5.56 10.02 0.21
N TYR A 29 6.88 10.09 0.09
CA TYR A 29 7.76 9.56 1.13
C TYR A 29 7.67 10.40 2.40
N ARG A 30 7.68 11.74 2.28
CA ARG A 30 7.55 12.66 3.44
C ARG A 30 6.23 12.50 4.18
N TRP A 31 5.14 12.18 3.47
CA TRP A 31 3.84 11.91 4.06
C TRP A 31 3.83 10.66 4.93
N VAL A 32 4.43 9.55 4.47
CA VAL A 32 4.41 8.28 5.21
C VAL A 32 5.50 8.20 6.30
N LEU A 33 6.61 8.93 6.14
CA LEU A 33 7.77 8.94 7.03
C LEU A 33 7.45 9.10 8.54
N PRO A 34 6.60 10.05 8.98
CA PRO A 34 6.31 10.21 10.41
C PRO A 34 5.64 8.98 11.02
N TYR A 35 4.87 8.22 10.25
CA TYR A 35 4.16 7.04 10.72
C TYR A 35 5.06 5.79 10.74
N LEU A 36 6.07 5.73 9.87
CA LEU A 36 7.06 4.64 9.86
C LEU A 36 7.98 4.64 11.08
N GLY A 37 8.18 5.81 11.70
CA GLY A 37 9.02 5.96 12.90
C GLY A 37 8.28 5.75 14.23
N MET A 38 6.97 5.52 14.21
CA MET A 38 6.18 5.24 15.43
C MET A 38 6.36 3.79 15.88
N ASP A 39 6.25 3.54 17.18
CA ASP A 39 6.18 2.19 17.75
C ASP A 39 5.01 1.40 17.15
N GLU A 40 5.16 0.07 16.99
CA GLU A 40 4.16 -0.81 16.34
C GLU A 40 2.74 -0.68 16.93
N GLY A 41 2.62 -0.32 18.21
CA GLY A 41 1.33 -0.11 18.89
C GLY A 41 0.68 1.26 18.63
N GLU A 42 1.45 2.24 18.18
CA GLU A 42 0.98 3.60 17.85
C GLU A 42 0.85 3.81 16.33
N GLN A 43 1.37 2.87 15.55
CA GLN A 43 1.21 2.89 14.11
C GLN A 43 -0.26 2.79 13.72
N PRO A 44 -0.70 3.60 12.75
CA PRO A 44 -2.07 3.52 12.28
C PRO A 44 -2.32 2.17 11.58
N SER A 45 -3.52 1.62 11.76
CA SER A 45 -3.91 0.32 11.17
C SER A 45 -3.79 0.29 9.65
N TRP A 46 -3.87 1.44 8.98
CA TRP A 46 -3.69 1.55 7.54
C TRP A 46 -2.26 1.25 7.08
N LEU A 47 -1.26 1.25 7.96
CA LEU A 47 0.11 0.78 7.66
C LEU A 47 0.31 -0.73 7.82
N GLN A 48 -0.71 -1.44 8.31
CA GLN A 48 -0.65 -2.90 8.52
C GLN A 48 -1.48 -3.65 7.48
N VAL A 49 -2.52 -3.01 6.93
CA VAL A 49 -3.45 -3.59 5.95
C VAL A 49 -3.29 -2.92 4.60
N TRP A 50 -2.94 -3.70 3.57
CA TRP A 50 -2.65 -3.18 2.23
C TRP A 50 -3.81 -2.40 1.63
N ASN A 51 -5.04 -2.91 1.80
CA ASN A 51 -6.23 -2.26 1.28
C ASN A 51 -6.46 -0.87 1.91
N ASP A 52 -6.22 -0.74 3.21
CA ASP A 52 -6.39 0.52 3.93
C ASP A 52 -5.28 1.52 3.57
N PHE A 53 -4.04 1.03 3.39
CA PHE A 53 -2.94 1.83 2.84
C PHE A 53 -3.32 2.44 1.48
N GLN A 54 -3.87 1.64 0.56
CA GLN A 54 -4.31 2.12 -0.75
C GLN A 54 -5.43 3.15 -0.66
N ILE A 55 -6.38 2.98 0.28
CA ILE A 55 -7.47 3.93 0.49
C ILE A 55 -6.92 5.27 1.02
N GLU A 56 -6.06 5.25 2.04
CA GLU A 56 -5.45 6.46 2.59
C GLU A 56 -4.54 7.15 1.57
N PHE A 57 -3.74 6.37 0.84
CA PHE A 57 -2.90 6.89 -0.23
C PHE A 57 -3.73 7.61 -1.31
N LYS A 58 -4.84 7.01 -1.74
CA LYS A 58 -5.78 7.62 -2.71
C LYS A 58 -6.46 8.88 -2.17
N LYS A 59 -6.77 8.93 -0.87
CA LYS A 59 -7.34 10.15 -0.27
C LYS A 59 -6.35 11.31 -0.29
N TYR A 60 -5.07 11.03 -0.03
CA TYR A 60 -4.05 12.07 0.09
C TYR A 60 -3.50 12.53 -1.27
N PHE A 61 -3.19 11.59 -2.18
CA PHE A 61 -2.60 11.90 -3.50
C PHE A 61 -3.62 11.91 -4.65
N GLY A 62 -4.88 11.59 -4.37
CA GLY A 62 -5.92 11.45 -5.37
C GLY A 62 -5.87 10.11 -6.13
N ASP A 63 -6.91 9.84 -6.91
CA ASP A 63 -6.94 8.73 -7.84
C ASP A 63 -6.29 9.19 -9.15
N SER A 64 -5.04 8.81 -9.41
CA SER A 64 -4.41 9.08 -10.72
C SER A 64 -5.16 8.40 -11.89
N ASN A 65 -6.15 7.55 -11.58
CA ASN A 65 -6.91 6.73 -12.51
C ASN A 65 -8.43 6.96 -12.39
N LEU A 66 -8.82 8.21 -12.22
CA LEU A 66 -10.23 8.65 -12.11
C LEU A 66 -11.11 8.11 -13.26
N GLU A 67 -10.54 7.96 -14.47
CA GLU A 67 -11.24 7.38 -15.63
C GLU A 67 -11.45 5.87 -15.51
N GLU A 68 -10.45 5.09 -15.10
CA GLU A 68 -10.59 3.63 -14.93
C GLU A 68 -11.51 3.28 -13.75
N THR A 69 -11.38 3.99 -12.63
CA THR A 69 -12.22 3.80 -11.44
C THR A 69 -13.69 4.14 -11.76
N SER A 70 -13.95 5.15 -12.60
CA SER A 70 -15.31 5.47 -13.06
C SER A 70 -15.85 4.41 -14.02
N ARG A 71 -15.02 3.88 -14.94
CA ARG A 71 -15.42 2.79 -15.86
C ARG A 71 -15.73 1.50 -15.13
N PHE A 72 -15.00 1.17 -14.06
CA PHE A 72 -15.28 -0.03 -13.25
C PHE A 72 -16.59 0.11 -12.46
N LYS A 73 -16.88 1.29 -11.91
CA LYS A 73 -18.16 1.57 -11.26
C LYS A 73 -19.35 1.53 -12.23
N LEU A 74 -19.17 2.02 -13.46
CA LEU A 74 -20.21 2.01 -14.50
C LEU A 74 -20.45 0.62 -15.10
N ARG A 75 -19.45 -0.26 -15.15
CA ARG A 75 -19.61 -1.62 -15.69
C ARG A 75 -20.24 -2.62 -14.70
N ASN A 76 -20.43 -2.20 -13.46
CA ASN A 76 -21.02 -3.01 -12.39
C ASN A 76 -22.43 -2.53 -11.98
N LEU A 77 -23.06 -1.72 -12.84
CA LEU A 77 -24.49 -1.35 -12.84
C LEU A 77 -25.17 -2.03 -14.02
#